data_AF-A0A6G0MBY9-F1
#
_entry.id   AF-A0A6G0MBY9-F1
#
_cell.length_a   1.000
_cell.length_b   1.000
_cell.length_c   1.000
_cell.angle_alpha   90.00
_cell.angle_beta   90.00
_cell.angle_gamma   90.00
#
_symmetry.space_group_name_H-M   'P 1'
#
loop_
_entity.id
_entity.type
_entity.pdbx_description
1 polymer ?
#
loop_
_entity_poly.entity_id
_entity_poly.type
_entity_poly.pdbx_seq_one_letter_code
_entity_poly.pdbx_strand_id
1 'polypeptide(L)'
;MVFIVAISSSLDVVAIEIDMGSKLDINHELKTVGWSNVVSGLLGGYTGSYIFGQTIFTCRSKTNSRVVGVCVILAELAIVAVPVSVMSYVPRFFLAATLFFVALDLMLEWLVLAHRKMCAREWAVVWLSFLAINLVSLDVGMLIGVGVAVVNFMLSNVQVRGVNPRVGSSFELQTLTKNAVLTRTRGAIAHFEFRGYLFFGSVVQILEGVQKGVYVRKSANATADERQSFLPTCASPQSIAVECLDGTPASNAHASPTEFVVMDFGRVSGMDAMAARGAFLILKKYCRNRGITVVFAGVLPRIRKLLLKNDVASEESFYATAEAAIKFCETHLPARSTFEAHDRVIEPVNMLLQRFMGEPEDSRPALDLVDQFFRKVEIPAGHEFYRVAQSPDSFYLLARGRVAISKNADGSIESDKTLTQLKTVGPSSMFGEVAFFSQQRRYTAATAMEPCTV
;
A
#
# COMPACT_ATOMS: atom_id res chain seq x y z
N MET A 1 6.50 -38.19 -17.48
CA MET A 1 7.71 -38.65 -16.73
C MET A 1 8.86 -37.64 -16.67
N VAL A 2 9.51 -37.21 -17.76
CA VAL A 2 10.69 -36.29 -17.69
C VAL A 2 10.42 -35.02 -16.87
N PHE A 3 9.27 -34.40 -17.07
CA PHE A 3 8.85 -33.19 -16.33
C PHE A 3 8.73 -33.43 -14.82
N ILE A 4 8.20 -34.59 -14.42
CA ILE A 4 8.04 -34.98 -13.00
C ILE A 4 9.40 -35.12 -12.36
N VAL A 5 10.32 -35.84 -13.02
CA VAL A 5 11.67 -36.05 -12.50
C VAL A 5 12.40 -34.72 -12.38
N ALA A 6 12.34 -33.85 -13.40
CA ALA A 6 12.99 -32.54 -13.34
C ALA A 6 12.47 -31.66 -12.19
N ILE A 7 11.14 -31.61 -11.99
CA ILE A 7 10.55 -30.84 -10.89
C ILE A 7 10.88 -31.47 -9.54
N SER A 8 10.68 -32.78 -9.38
CA SER A 8 11.01 -33.50 -8.14
C SER A 8 12.47 -33.29 -7.78
N SER A 9 13.40 -33.49 -8.73
CA SER A 9 14.82 -33.31 -8.49
C SER A 9 15.18 -31.88 -8.09
N SER A 10 14.53 -30.86 -8.65
CA SER A 10 14.77 -29.47 -8.23
C SER A 10 14.29 -29.20 -6.80
N LEU A 11 13.16 -29.79 -6.39
CA LEU A 11 12.67 -29.73 -5.01
C LEU A 11 13.57 -30.54 -4.06
N ASP A 12 14.03 -31.72 -4.48
CA ASP A 12 14.93 -32.57 -3.72
C ASP A 12 16.25 -31.86 -3.42
N VAL A 13 16.85 -31.20 -4.43
CA VAL A 13 18.09 -30.42 -4.26
C VAL A 13 17.89 -29.27 -3.28
N VAL A 14 16.77 -28.55 -3.37
CA VAL A 14 16.44 -27.47 -2.43
C VAL A 14 16.24 -28.01 -1.01
N ALA A 15 15.58 -29.16 -0.85
CA ALA A 15 15.39 -29.80 0.46
C ALA A 15 16.75 -30.22 1.08
N ILE A 16 17.66 -30.77 0.27
CA ILE A 16 19.01 -31.13 0.70
C ILE A 16 19.80 -29.87 1.08
N GLU A 17 19.73 -28.80 0.30
CA GLU A 17 20.38 -27.51 0.61
C GLU A 17 19.90 -26.93 1.95
N ILE A 18 18.59 -27.00 2.22
CA ILE A 18 17.99 -26.52 3.46
C ILE A 18 18.49 -27.31 4.68
N ASP A 19 18.57 -28.64 4.62
CA ASP A 19 19.04 -29.45 5.75
C ASP A 19 20.56 -29.37 5.95
N MET A 20 21.33 -29.33 4.85
CA MET A 20 22.80 -29.22 4.92
C MET A 20 23.28 -27.83 5.33
N GLY A 21 22.48 -26.78 5.10
CA GLY A 21 22.85 -25.39 5.38
C GLY A 21 23.94 -24.84 4.45
N SER A 22 24.22 -25.52 3.33
CA SER A 22 25.24 -25.15 2.36
C SER A 22 24.63 -24.99 0.97
N LYS A 23 24.93 -23.88 0.30
CA LYS A 23 24.40 -23.57 -1.02
C LYS A 23 24.84 -24.60 -2.06
N LEU A 24 23.88 -25.20 -2.77
CA LEU A 24 24.16 -26.12 -3.88
C LEU A 24 23.98 -25.41 -5.23
N ASP A 25 24.75 -25.83 -6.24
CA ASP A 25 24.50 -25.39 -7.62
C ASP A 25 23.42 -26.26 -8.25
N ILE A 26 22.18 -25.77 -8.21
CA ILE A 26 21.00 -26.46 -8.75
C ILE A 26 21.20 -26.85 -10.23
N ASN A 27 21.86 -26.02 -11.03
CA ASN A 27 22.08 -26.33 -12.45
C ASN A 27 23.07 -27.49 -12.63
N HIS A 28 24.09 -27.55 -11.78
CA HIS A 28 25.05 -28.65 -11.77
C HIS A 28 24.37 -29.96 -11.35
N GLU A 29 23.57 -29.93 -10.28
CA GLU A 29 22.86 -31.12 -9.78
C GLU A 29 21.82 -31.62 -10.79
N LEU A 30 21.03 -30.72 -11.40
CA LEU A 30 20.07 -31.11 -12.44
C LEU A 30 20.75 -31.70 -13.68
N LYS A 31 21.92 -31.17 -14.09
CA LYS A 31 22.72 -31.79 -15.17
C LYS A 31 23.19 -33.18 -14.78
N THR A 32 23.58 -33.39 -13.53
CA THR A 32 24.02 -34.69 -13.02
C THR A 32 22.88 -35.71 -13.06
N VAL A 33 21.67 -35.33 -12.63
CA VAL A 33 20.46 -36.16 -12.75
C VAL A 33 20.08 -36.41 -14.22
N GLY A 34 20.24 -35.41 -15.08
CA GLY A 34 19.99 -35.57 -16.51
C GLY A 34 20.91 -36.64 -17.13
N TRP A 35 22.22 -36.53 -16.88
CA TRP A 35 23.20 -37.50 -17.38
C TRP A 35 23.03 -38.89 -16.78
N SER A 36 22.72 -39.01 -15.50
CA SER A 36 22.47 -40.32 -14.88
C SER A 36 21.27 -41.02 -15.51
N ASN A 37 20.20 -40.28 -15.82
CA ASN A 37 19.03 -40.82 -16.52
C ASN A 37 19.31 -41.20 -17.98
N VAL A 38 20.16 -40.45 -18.68
CA VAL A 38 20.61 -40.83 -20.04
C VAL A 38 21.37 -42.15 -20.00
N VAL A 39 22.33 -42.29 -19.08
CA VAL A 39 23.11 -43.53 -18.91
C VAL A 39 22.21 -44.68 -18.49
N SER A 40 21.28 -44.47 -17.56
CA SER A 40 20.28 -45.46 -17.14
C SER A 40 19.46 -45.94 -18.34
N GLY A 41 18.92 -45.02 -19.15
CA GLY A 41 18.13 -45.36 -20.34
C GLY A 41 18.91 -46.14 -21.39
N LEU A 42 20.19 -45.83 -21.61
CA LEU A 42 21.06 -46.59 -22.53
C LEU A 42 21.30 -48.03 -22.07
N LEU A 43 21.27 -48.27 -20.75
CA LEU A 43 21.41 -49.59 -20.14
C LEU A 43 20.05 -50.30 -19.95
N GLY A 44 18.94 -49.72 -20.43
CA GLY A 44 17.59 -50.27 -20.27
C GLY A 44 16.99 -50.07 -18.87
N GLY A 45 17.56 -49.18 -18.07
CA GLY A 45 17.09 -48.84 -16.73
C GLY A 45 15.91 -47.86 -16.71
N TYR A 46 15.34 -47.68 -15.52
CA TYR A 46 14.25 -46.73 -15.27
C TYR A 46 14.78 -45.32 -14.97
N THR A 47 13.88 -44.34 -15.00
CA THR A 47 14.20 -42.96 -14.59
C THR A 47 14.29 -42.83 -13.07
N GLY A 48 15.28 -42.11 -12.57
CA GLY A 48 15.49 -41.85 -11.14
C GLY A 48 15.68 -40.36 -10.82
N SER A 49 15.44 -40.02 -9.55
CA SER A 49 15.74 -38.73 -8.90
C SER A 49 16.60 -38.98 -7.66
N TYR A 50 17.00 -37.92 -6.97
CA TYR A 50 17.60 -38.02 -5.64
C TYR A 50 16.61 -38.61 -4.65
N ILE A 51 17.10 -39.50 -3.78
CA ILE A 51 16.37 -39.92 -2.58
C ILE A 51 16.83 -38.99 -1.46
N PHE A 52 16.13 -37.86 -1.29
CA PHE A 52 16.59 -36.77 -0.40
C PHE A 52 16.84 -37.27 1.03
N GLY A 53 15.97 -38.12 1.59
CA GLY A 53 16.11 -38.65 2.96
C GLY A 53 17.38 -39.48 3.17
N GLN A 54 17.71 -40.37 2.23
CA GLN A 54 18.95 -41.17 2.28
C GLN A 54 20.19 -40.31 2.08
N THR A 55 20.09 -39.32 1.19
CA THR A 55 21.19 -38.37 0.92
C THR A 55 21.50 -37.55 2.17
N ILE A 56 20.47 -36.99 2.82
CA ILE A 56 20.58 -36.28 4.09
C ILE A 56 21.21 -37.16 5.16
N PHE A 57 20.74 -38.40 5.33
CA PHE A 57 21.31 -39.33 6.30
C PHE A 57 22.81 -39.60 6.06
N THR A 58 23.21 -39.80 4.80
CA THR A 58 24.60 -40.00 4.38
C THR A 58 25.44 -38.75 4.68
N CYS A 59 24.93 -37.55 4.38
CA CYS A 59 25.60 -36.30 4.68
C CYS A 59 25.75 -36.06 6.19
N ARG A 60 24.70 -36.34 6.98
CA ARG A 60 24.71 -36.19 8.45
C ARG A 60 25.62 -37.19 9.16
N SER A 61 25.76 -38.40 8.62
CA SER A 61 26.72 -39.40 9.11
C SER A 61 28.19 -39.05 8.79
N LYS A 62 28.45 -37.92 8.13
CA LYS A 62 29.79 -37.46 7.71
C LYS A 62 30.51 -38.45 6.77
N THR A 63 29.75 -39.27 6.06
CA THR A 63 30.25 -40.21 5.05
C THR A 63 30.12 -39.64 3.64
N ASN A 64 30.34 -38.33 3.48
CA ASN A 64 30.13 -37.58 2.23
C ASN A 64 31.23 -37.80 1.17
N SER A 65 31.62 -39.06 0.95
CA SER A 65 32.62 -39.46 -0.05
C SER A 65 31.98 -40.19 -1.23
N ARG A 66 32.57 -40.05 -2.41
CA ARG A 66 32.17 -40.80 -3.62
C ARG A 66 32.27 -42.31 -3.46
N VAL A 67 33.06 -42.78 -2.49
CA VAL A 67 33.21 -44.19 -2.13
C VAL A 67 31.87 -44.81 -1.73
N VAL A 68 30.98 -44.06 -1.06
CA VAL A 68 29.65 -44.56 -0.69
C VAL A 68 28.84 -44.96 -1.92
N GLY A 69 28.86 -44.13 -2.97
CA GLY A 69 28.19 -44.45 -4.24
C GLY A 69 28.77 -45.71 -4.91
N VAL A 70 30.10 -45.87 -4.88
CA VAL A 70 30.76 -47.07 -5.41
C VAL A 70 30.35 -48.32 -4.62
N CYS A 71 30.29 -48.23 -3.29
CA CYS A 71 29.83 -49.33 -2.44
C CYS A 71 28.37 -49.72 -2.76
N VAL A 72 27.48 -48.75 -2.99
CA VAL A 72 26.09 -49.01 -3.39
C VAL A 72 26.04 -49.72 -4.75
N ILE A 73 26.77 -49.23 -5.76
CA ILE A 73 26.83 -49.86 -7.09
C ILE A 73 27.34 -51.31 -6.99
N LEU A 74 28.40 -51.55 -6.23
CA LEU A 74 28.94 -52.90 -6.04
C LEU A 74 27.95 -53.82 -5.29
N ALA A 75 27.24 -53.30 -4.29
CA ALA A 75 26.23 -54.06 -3.57
C ALA A 75 25.04 -54.43 -4.47
N GLU A 76 24.55 -53.50 -5.30
CA GLU A 76 23.47 -53.77 -6.26
C GLU A 76 23.90 -54.77 -7.33
N LEU A 77 25.10 -54.63 -7.89
CA LEU A 77 25.66 -55.60 -8.84
C LEU A 77 25.84 -56.97 -8.19
N ALA A 78 26.27 -57.04 -6.93
CA ALA A 78 26.40 -58.29 -6.20
C ALA A 78 25.04 -58.97 -6.03
N ILE A 79 23.98 -58.22 -5.66
CA ILE A 79 22.61 -58.75 -5.55
C ILE A 79 22.12 -59.29 -6.89
N VAL A 80 22.38 -58.58 -7.99
CA VAL A 80 22.00 -59.05 -9.35
C VAL A 80 22.79 -60.28 -9.77
N ALA A 81 24.07 -60.40 -9.36
CA ALA A 81 24.91 -61.56 -9.67
C ALA A 81 24.53 -62.82 -8.86
N VAL A 82 23.75 -62.69 -7.78
CA VAL A 82 23.26 -63.84 -7.02
C VAL A 82 22.29 -64.65 -7.90
N PRO A 83 22.56 -65.94 -8.17
CA PRO A 83 21.71 -66.77 -9.03
C PRO A 83 20.37 -67.16 -8.38
N VAL A 84 20.21 -66.84 -7.09
CA VAL A 84 19.01 -67.11 -6.31
C VAL A 84 18.13 -65.86 -6.29
N SER A 85 16.86 -66.01 -6.66
CA SER A 85 15.89 -64.91 -6.59
C SER A 85 15.52 -64.63 -5.12
N VAL A 86 16.23 -63.69 -4.49
CA VAL A 86 15.97 -63.20 -3.12
C VAL A 86 14.48 -62.85 -2.93
N MET A 87 13.87 -62.28 -3.98
CA MET A 87 12.44 -61.92 -4.02
C MET A 87 11.49 -63.10 -3.80
N SER A 88 11.90 -64.34 -4.07
CA SER A 88 11.09 -65.54 -3.81
C SER A 88 10.95 -65.86 -2.32
N TYR A 89 11.90 -65.40 -1.50
CA TYR A 89 11.88 -65.63 -0.05
C TYR A 89 11.21 -64.48 0.71
N VAL A 90 11.10 -63.30 0.10
CA VAL A 90 10.48 -62.13 0.73
C VAL A 90 8.95 -62.25 0.63
N PRO A 91 8.22 -62.30 1.76
CA PRO A 91 6.76 -62.33 1.73
C PRO A 91 6.20 -61.07 1.07
N ARG A 92 5.45 -61.22 -0.02
CA ARG A 92 4.87 -60.11 -0.78
C ARG A 92 3.99 -59.18 0.07
N PHE A 93 3.36 -59.73 1.11
CA PHE A 93 2.56 -58.96 2.06
C PHE A 93 3.38 -57.87 2.77
N PHE A 94 4.65 -58.13 3.11
CA PHE A 94 5.51 -57.14 3.78
C PHE A 94 5.76 -55.92 2.89
N LEU A 95 6.02 -56.14 1.61
CA LEU A 95 6.21 -55.07 0.63
C LEU A 95 4.91 -54.28 0.42
N ALA A 96 3.78 -54.97 0.28
CA ALA A 96 2.47 -54.32 0.14
C ALA A 96 2.11 -53.48 1.37
N ALA A 97 2.35 -53.99 2.58
CA ALA A 97 2.10 -53.26 3.82
C ALA A 97 2.98 -52.01 3.93
N THR A 98 4.26 -52.10 3.55
CA THR A 98 5.19 -50.97 3.54
C THR A 98 4.75 -49.89 2.55
N LEU A 99 4.39 -50.27 1.32
CA LEU A 99 3.88 -49.34 0.31
C LEU A 99 2.59 -48.65 0.75
N PHE A 100 1.65 -49.42 1.33
CA PHE A 100 0.40 -48.88 1.84
C PHE A 100 0.63 -47.93 3.02
N PHE A 101 1.54 -48.26 3.94
CA PHE A 101 1.92 -47.40 5.05
C PHE A 101 2.49 -46.07 4.56
N VAL A 102 3.47 -46.10 3.64
CA VAL A 102 4.08 -44.88 3.07
C VAL A 102 3.02 -44.05 2.32
N ALA A 103 2.13 -44.70 1.57
CA ALA A 103 1.05 -44.00 0.86
C ALA A 103 0.08 -43.31 1.83
N LEU A 104 -0.35 -43.98 2.89
CA LEU A 104 -1.24 -43.40 3.90
C LEU A 104 -0.56 -42.26 4.67
N ASP A 105 0.71 -42.40 5.02
CA ASP A 105 1.47 -41.38 5.74
C ASP A 105 1.55 -40.09 4.92
N LEU A 106 1.95 -40.19 3.64
CA LEU A 106 1.97 -39.07 2.71
C LEU A 106 0.58 -38.44 2.50
N MET A 107 -0.47 -39.27 2.35
CA MET A 107 -1.83 -38.76 2.20
C MET A 107 -2.32 -38.02 3.45
N LEU A 108 -2.05 -38.54 4.65
CA LEU A 108 -2.45 -37.89 5.90
C LEU A 108 -1.70 -36.58 6.10
N GLU A 109 -0.40 -36.54 5.86
CA GLU A 109 0.40 -35.33 6.02
C GLU A 109 -0.04 -34.21 5.08
N TRP A 110 -0.15 -34.50 3.78
CA TRP A 110 -0.36 -33.48 2.76
C TRP A 110 -1.83 -33.15 2.51
N LEU A 111 -2.73 -34.12 2.61
CA LEU A 111 -4.15 -33.93 2.28
C LEU A 111 -4.97 -33.47 3.50
N VAL A 112 -4.60 -33.94 4.70
CA VAL A 112 -5.32 -33.65 5.94
C VAL A 112 -4.53 -32.67 6.81
N LEU A 113 -3.36 -33.04 7.33
CA LEU A 113 -2.65 -32.26 8.35
C LEU A 113 -2.18 -30.88 7.84
N ALA A 114 -1.88 -30.77 6.55
CA ALA A 114 -1.49 -29.50 5.92
C ALA A 114 -2.58 -28.41 5.95
N HIS A 115 -3.85 -28.75 6.24
CA HIS A 115 -4.96 -27.78 6.22
C HIS A 115 -4.75 -26.59 7.18
N ARG A 116 -3.96 -26.76 8.25
CA ARG A 116 -3.68 -25.70 9.24
C ARG A 116 -2.56 -24.76 8.82
N LYS A 117 -1.75 -25.16 7.83
CA LYS A 117 -0.58 -24.41 7.36
C LYS A 117 -0.87 -23.61 6.09
N MET A 118 -2.05 -23.79 5.47
CA MET A 118 -2.39 -23.23 4.16
C MET A 118 -3.73 -22.51 4.19
N CYS A 119 -3.93 -21.56 3.28
CA CYS A 119 -5.24 -20.92 3.10
C CYS A 119 -6.25 -21.95 2.57
N ALA A 120 -7.54 -21.78 2.89
CA ALA A 120 -8.59 -22.71 2.43
C ALA A 120 -8.62 -22.90 0.90
N ARG A 121 -8.27 -21.84 0.14
CA ARG A 121 -8.18 -21.89 -1.32
C ARG A 121 -7.02 -22.75 -1.81
N GLU A 122 -5.86 -22.67 -1.15
CA GLU A 122 -4.69 -23.49 -1.49
C GLU A 122 -4.94 -24.96 -1.16
N TRP A 123 -5.57 -25.22 -0.01
CA TRP A 123 -5.99 -26.56 0.38
C TRP A 123 -6.98 -27.18 -0.63
N ALA A 124 -7.91 -26.39 -1.16
CA ALA A 124 -8.81 -26.83 -2.23
C ALA A 124 -8.06 -27.20 -3.52
N VAL A 125 -7.02 -26.45 -3.91
CA VAL A 125 -6.18 -26.77 -5.08
C VAL A 125 -5.47 -28.11 -4.90
N VAL A 126 -4.97 -28.40 -3.69
CA VAL A 126 -4.31 -29.68 -3.38
C VAL A 126 -5.29 -30.85 -3.56
N TRP A 127 -6.49 -30.76 -2.97
CA TRP A 127 -7.52 -31.78 -3.11
C TRP A 127 -7.99 -31.99 -4.56
N LEU A 128 -8.18 -30.89 -5.30
CA LEU A 128 -8.62 -30.96 -6.69
C LEU A 128 -7.54 -31.60 -7.57
N SER A 129 -6.26 -31.28 -7.34
CA SER A 129 -5.14 -31.91 -8.03
C SER A 129 -5.04 -33.41 -7.71
N PHE A 130 -5.19 -33.79 -6.44
CA PHE A 130 -5.22 -35.19 -6.03
C PHE A 130 -6.37 -35.96 -6.69
N LEU A 131 -7.58 -35.39 -6.72
CA LEU A 131 -8.72 -36.01 -7.36
C LEU A 131 -8.53 -36.14 -8.89
N ALA A 132 -7.96 -35.12 -9.54
CA ALA A 132 -7.65 -35.16 -10.97
C ALA A 132 -6.65 -36.28 -11.31
N ILE A 133 -5.63 -36.49 -10.48
CA ILE A 133 -4.66 -37.58 -10.63
C ILE A 133 -5.32 -38.96 -10.53
N ASN A 134 -6.23 -39.14 -9.55
CA ASN A 134 -6.91 -40.42 -9.34
C ASN A 134 -7.98 -40.73 -10.40
N LEU A 135 -8.67 -39.71 -10.94
CA LEU A 135 -9.77 -39.91 -11.89
C LEU A 135 -9.32 -40.03 -13.35
N VAL A 136 -8.25 -39.34 -13.75
CA VAL A 136 -7.86 -39.26 -15.17
C VAL A 136 -6.65 -40.13 -15.47
N SER A 137 -5.52 -39.80 -14.85
CA SER A 137 -4.22 -40.49 -14.92
C SER A 137 -3.17 -39.58 -14.30
N LEU A 138 -1.99 -40.13 -14.00
CA LEU A 138 -0.90 -39.37 -13.39
C LEU A 138 -0.43 -38.20 -14.27
N ASP A 139 -0.13 -38.45 -15.55
CA ASP A 139 0.42 -37.42 -16.44
C ASP A 139 -0.58 -36.29 -16.70
N VAL A 140 -1.84 -36.63 -17.02
CA VAL A 140 -2.88 -35.62 -17.32
C VAL A 140 -3.36 -34.94 -16.05
N GLY A 141 -3.54 -35.67 -14.95
CA GLY A 141 -3.97 -35.13 -13.67
C GLY A 141 -2.98 -34.12 -13.10
N MET A 142 -1.67 -34.34 -13.25
CA MET A 142 -0.65 -33.38 -12.88
C MET A 142 -0.75 -32.09 -13.73
N LEU A 143 -0.93 -32.19 -15.04
CA LEU A 143 -1.10 -31.00 -15.90
C LEU A 143 -2.33 -30.19 -15.50
N ILE A 144 -3.44 -30.86 -15.19
CA ILE A 144 -4.65 -30.22 -14.65
C ILE A 144 -4.33 -29.53 -13.31
N GLY A 145 -3.64 -30.20 -12.40
CA GLY A 145 -3.25 -29.63 -11.11
C GLY A 145 -2.39 -28.36 -11.25
N VAL A 146 -1.40 -28.38 -12.15
CA VAL A 146 -0.58 -27.20 -12.49
C VAL A 146 -1.46 -26.09 -13.05
N GLY A 147 -2.38 -26.39 -13.97
CA GLY A 147 -3.31 -25.41 -14.53
C GLY A 147 -4.19 -24.76 -13.45
N VAL A 148 -4.74 -25.56 -12.55
CA VAL A 148 -5.57 -25.08 -11.43
C VAL A 148 -4.76 -24.21 -10.47
N ALA A 149 -3.50 -24.58 -10.20
CA ALA A 149 -2.59 -23.77 -9.39
C ALA A 149 -2.29 -22.41 -10.05
N VAL A 150 -2.07 -22.37 -11.37
CA VAL A 150 -1.87 -21.13 -12.12
C VAL A 150 -3.10 -20.24 -12.08
N VAL A 151 -4.30 -20.80 -12.29
CA VAL A 151 -5.57 -20.06 -12.20
C VAL A 151 -5.76 -19.52 -10.78
N ASN A 152 -5.51 -20.33 -9.76
CA ASN A 152 -5.55 -19.91 -8.36
C ASN A 152 -4.60 -18.74 -8.09
N PHE A 153 -3.36 -18.82 -8.57
CA PHE A 153 -2.39 -17.73 -8.46
C PHE A 153 -2.88 -16.46 -9.16
N MET A 154 -3.44 -16.56 -10.36
CA MET A 154 -4.00 -15.40 -11.06
C MET A 154 -5.15 -14.75 -10.27
N LEU A 155 -6.11 -15.55 -9.79
CA LEU A 155 -7.21 -15.05 -8.96
C LEU A 155 -6.73 -14.41 -7.66
N SER A 156 -5.66 -14.93 -7.07
CA SER A 156 -5.02 -14.37 -5.87
C SER A 156 -4.47 -12.96 -6.12
N ASN A 157 -3.81 -12.75 -7.26
CA ASN A 157 -3.19 -11.47 -7.59
C ASN A 157 -4.21 -10.40 -8.02
N VAL A 158 -5.33 -10.80 -8.63
CA VAL A 158 -6.42 -9.88 -9.02
C VAL A 158 -7.16 -9.30 -7.79
N GLN A 159 -7.09 -9.97 -6.64
CA GLN A 159 -7.77 -9.54 -5.41
C GLN A 159 -6.97 -8.56 -4.53
N VAL A 160 -5.72 -8.23 -4.88
CA VAL A 160 -4.99 -7.18 -4.17
C VAL A 160 -5.64 -5.84 -4.51
N ARG A 161 -6.61 -5.43 -3.68
CA ARG A 161 -7.32 -4.14 -3.73
C ARG A 161 -6.29 -3.00 -3.87
N GLY A 162 -6.07 -2.57 -5.11
CA GLY A 162 -4.98 -1.69 -5.47
C GLY A 162 -5.27 -0.20 -5.30
N VAL A 163 -6.50 0.17 -4.92
CA VAL A 163 -6.87 1.59 -4.72
C VAL A 163 -7.69 1.69 -3.46
N ASN A 164 -7.07 2.21 -2.40
CA ASN A 164 -7.82 2.73 -1.26
C ASN A 164 -7.88 4.25 -1.46
N PRO A 165 -8.99 4.80 -1.96
CA PRO A 165 -9.13 6.26 -2.07
C PRO A 165 -9.07 6.84 -0.66
N ARG A 166 -7.96 7.49 -0.32
CA ARG A 166 -7.84 8.23 0.94
C ARG A 166 -8.29 9.65 0.66
N VAL A 167 -9.60 9.86 0.61
CA VAL A 167 -10.18 11.20 0.64
C VAL A 167 -10.01 11.72 2.07
N GLY A 168 -8.91 12.41 2.32
CA GLY A 168 -8.84 13.46 3.33
C GLY A 168 -9.17 13.12 4.79
N SER A 169 -8.90 11.91 5.27
CA SER A 169 -8.79 11.64 6.71
C SER A 169 -7.81 10.49 6.95
N SER A 170 -7.09 10.52 8.07
CA SER A 170 -6.11 9.49 8.47
C SER A 170 -4.74 9.52 7.79
N PHE A 171 -4.05 10.67 7.93
CA PHE A 171 -2.63 10.65 8.31
C PHE A 171 -2.61 10.77 9.84
N GLU A 172 -3.01 9.71 10.54
CA GLU A 172 -3.04 9.72 12.00
C GLU A 172 -1.62 9.81 12.57
N LEU A 173 -1.47 10.70 13.56
CA LEU A 173 -0.45 10.71 14.61
C LEU A 173 0.90 11.43 14.42
N GLN A 174 1.05 12.40 13.51
CA GLN A 174 2.05 13.46 13.68
C GLN A 174 1.62 14.82 13.08
N THR A 175 0.49 15.38 13.54
CA THR A 175 0.30 16.83 13.74
C THR A 175 -1.16 17.08 14.17
N LEU A 176 -1.45 17.01 15.47
CA LEU A 176 -2.70 17.50 16.08
C LEU A 176 -2.85 19.03 15.99
N THR A 177 -2.27 19.66 14.98
CA THR A 177 -2.15 21.12 14.84
C THR A 177 -2.13 21.50 13.36
N LYS A 178 -3.06 20.96 12.57
CA LYS A 178 -3.25 21.35 11.16
C LYS A 178 -4.70 21.75 10.91
N ASN A 179 -5.01 22.95 11.39
CA ASN A 179 -5.98 23.94 10.91
C ASN A 179 -7.24 23.42 10.20
N ALA A 180 -8.39 23.59 10.84
CA ALA A 180 -9.74 23.46 10.27
C ALA A 180 -10.09 24.50 9.18
N VAL A 181 -9.15 25.41 8.86
CA VAL A 181 -9.25 26.29 7.67
C VAL A 181 -8.78 25.53 6.41
N LEU A 182 -7.92 24.53 6.55
CA LEU A 182 -7.40 23.70 5.44
C LEU A 182 -8.33 22.56 5.03
N THR A 183 -9.35 22.21 5.83
CA THR A 183 -10.31 21.14 5.48
C THR A 183 -11.16 21.50 4.27
N ARG A 184 -11.41 22.80 4.00
CA ARG A 184 -12.13 23.23 2.80
C ARG A 184 -11.24 23.25 1.55
N THR A 185 -9.93 23.49 1.70
CA THR A 185 -8.94 23.46 0.61
C THR A 185 -8.53 22.03 0.23
N ARG A 186 -8.59 21.09 1.17
CA ARG A 186 -8.25 19.67 0.95
C ARG A 186 -9.27 18.90 0.12
N GLY A 187 -10.50 19.39 -0.01
CA GLY A 187 -11.48 18.74 -0.89
C GLY A 187 -11.16 18.89 -2.39
N ALA A 188 -10.24 19.79 -2.76
CA ALA A 188 -9.79 19.98 -4.15
C ALA A 188 -8.63 19.06 -4.56
N ILE A 189 -8.01 18.34 -3.61
CA ILE A 189 -6.88 17.43 -3.85
C ILE A 189 -7.31 15.99 -3.52
N ALA A 190 -7.35 15.12 -4.53
CA ALA A 190 -7.63 13.69 -4.32
C ALA A 190 -6.32 12.89 -4.25
N HIS A 191 -6.14 12.12 -3.18
CA HIS A 191 -4.94 11.31 -2.95
C HIS A 191 -5.25 9.81 -3.03
N PHE A 192 -4.53 9.10 -3.90
CA PHE A 192 -4.70 7.67 -4.13
C PHE A 192 -3.39 6.92 -3.85
N GLU A 193 -3.45 5.96 -2.93
CA GLU A 193 -2.31 5.09 -2.61
C GLU A 193 -2.46 3.77 -3.36
N PHE A 194 -1.47 3.44 -4.19
CA PHE A 194 -1.40 2.18 -4.94
C PHE A 194 -0.52 1.16 -4.22
N ARG A 195 -0.95 -0.11 -4.20
CA ARG A 195 -0.25 -1.20 -3.50
C ARG A 195 -0.06 -2.42 -4.37
N GLY A 196 1.10 -3.07 -4.23
CA GLY A 196 1.40 -4.35 -4.88
C GLY A 196 1.90 -4.20 -6.32
N TYR A 197 1.67 -5.23 -7.13
CA TYR A 197 2.08 -5.25 -8.54
C TYR A 197 0.92 -4.81 -9.44
N LEU A 198 1.15 -3.81 -10.30
CA LEU A 198 0.12 -3.24 -11.17
C LEU A 198 0.18 -3.89 -12.57
N PHE A 199 -0.77 -4.77 -12.86
CA PHE A 199 -0.86 -5.50 -14.13
C PHE A 199 -2.21 -5.30 -14.79
N PHE A 200 -2.37 -5.79 -16.02
CA PHE A 200 -3.58 -5.63 -16.83
C PHE A 200 -4.89 -6.00 -16.09
N GLY A 201 -4.89 -7.05 -15.26
CA GLY A 201 -6.06 -7.48 -14.50
C GLY A 201 -6.52 -6.50 -13.41
N SER A 202 -5.67 -5.55 -13.01
CA SER A 202 -5.98 -4.51 -12.03
C SER A 202 -6.53 -3.22 -12.64
N VAL A 203 -6.52 -3.08 -13.97
CA VAL A 203 -6.86 -1.82 -14.67
C VAL A 203 -8.27 -1.35 -14.36
N VAL A 204 -9.26 -2.25 -14.45
CA VAL A 204 -10.67 -1.90 -14.22
C VAL A 204 -10.90 -1.42 -12.78
N GLN A 205 -10.30 -2.12 -11.80
CA GLN A 205 -10.39 -1.76 -10.40
C GLN A 205 -9.72 -0.41 -10.10
N ILE A 206 -8.58 -0.14 -10.74
CA ILE A 206 -7.88 1.14 -10.61
C ILE A 206 -8.71 2.28 -11.20
N LEU A 207 -9.26 2.06 -12.40
CA LEU A 207 -10.04 3.05 -13.12
C LEU A 207 -11.30 3.41 -12.33
N GLU A 208 -12.11 2.41 -11.93
CA GLU A 208 -13.30 2.64 -11.11
C GLU A 208 -12.97 3.27 -9.74
N GLY A 209 -11.90 2.82 -9.09
CA GLY A 209 -11.51 3.33 -7.78
C GLY A 209 -11.13 4.80 -7.81
N VAL A 210 -10.39 5.21 -8.85
CA VAL A 210 -10.01 6.62 -9.04
C VAL A 210 -11.20 7.44 -9.51
N GLN A 211 -12.00 6.94 -10.44
CA GLN A 211 -13.12 7.70 -10.96
C GLN A 211 -14.23 7.95 -9.93
N LYS A 212 -14.50 6.98 -9.03
CA LYS A 212 -15.40 7.17 -7.88
C LYS A 212 -14.85 8.17 -6.85
N GLY A 213 -13.53 8.32 -6.75
CA GLY A 213 -12.87 9.20 -5.80
C GLY A 213 -12.58 10.62 -6.30
N VAL A 214 -12.73 10.88 -7.61
CA VAL A 214 -12.51 12.20 -8.22
C VAL A 214 -13.84 12.89 -8.47
N TYR A 215 -13.99 14.08 -7.92
CA TYR A 215 -15.22 14.88 -8.01
C TYR A 215 -15.09 15.96 -9.08
N VAL A 216 -16.08 16.06 -9.96
CA VAL A 216 -16.11 16.99 -11.09
C VAL A 216 -17.38 17.84 -11.03
N ARG A 217 -17.30 19.10 -11.49
CA ARG A 217 -18.50 19.94 -11.63
C ARG A 217 -19.41 19.37 -12.71
N LYS A 218 -20.71 19.28 -12.41
CA LYS A 218 -21.72 18.96 -13.41
C LYS A 218 -21.67 20.00 -14.53
N SER A 219 -21.42 19.54 -15.76
CA SER A 219 -21.48 20.41 -16.93
C SER A 219 -22.94 20.69 -17.24
N ALA A 220 -23.40 21.92 -17.04
CA ALA A 220 -24.70 22.37 -17.51
C ALA A 220 -24.66 22.44 -19.04
N ASN A 221 -24.84 21.32 -19.73
CA ASN A 221 -25.21 21.23 -21.14
C ASN A 221 -25.52 19.78 -21.53
N ALA A 222 -26.79 19.39 -21.37
CA ALA A 222 -27.62 18.66 -22.33
C ALA A 222 -28.96 18.31 -21.67
N THR A 223 -30.05 18.79 -22.28
CA THR A 223 -31.47 18.58 -21.96
C THR A 223 -31.97 19.12 -20.62
N ALA A 224 -32.02 20.45 -20.49
CA ALA A 224 -33.08 21.08 -19.70
C ALA A 224 -34.34 21.04 -20.57
N ASP A 225 -35.19 20.06 -20.29
CA ASP A 225 -36.55 19.99 -20.79
C ASP A 225 -37.28 21.26 -20.32
N GLU A 226 -37.76 22.06 -21.27
CA GLU A 226 -38.64 23.19 -20.99
C GLU A 226 -39.91 22.65 -20.30
N ARG A 227 -40.01 22.79 -18.98
CA ARG A 227 -41.30 22.81 -18.27
C ARG A 227 -41.18 23.49 -16.91
N GLN A 228 -41.55 24.77 -16.94
CA GLN A 228 -42.37 25.49 -15.94
C GLN A 228 -41.91 25.45 -14.47
N SER A 229 -41.41 26.58 -13.99
CA SER A 229 -41.83 27.15 -12.71
C SER A 229 -41.50 28.65 -12.67
N PHE A 230 -42.53 29.47 -12.87
CA PHE A 230 -42.50 30.91 -12.68
C PHE A 230 -42.66 31.23 -11.19
N LEU A 231 -41.57 31.39 -10.44
CA LEU A 231 -41.57 32.17 -9.19
C LEU A 231 -40.17 32.77 -8.95
N PRO A 232 -40.04 34.09 -8.74
CA PRO A 232 -38.77 34.71 -8.38
C PRO A 232 -38.54 34.50 -6.88
N THR A 233 -37.69 33.54 -6.53
CA THR A 233 -37.21 33.38 -5.14
C THR A 233 -35.76 33.87 -5.07
N CYS A 234 -35.48 34.73 -4.10
CA CYS A 234 -34.16 35.33 -3.86
C CYS A 234 -33.06 34.25 -3.80
N ALA A 235 -31.97 34.46 -4.53
CA ALA A 235 -30.86 33.53 -4.67
C ALA A 235 -30.17 33.27 -3.32
N SER A 236 -30.29 32.03 -2.82
CA SER A 236 -29.32 31.44 -1.89
C SER A 236 -28.02 31.12 -2.65
N PRO A 237 -26.85 31.10 -1.99
CA PRO A 237 -25.58 30.85 -2.67
C PRO A 237 -25.59 29.47 -3.32
N GLN A 238 -25.47 29.46 -4.64
CA GLN A 238 -25.54 28.30 -5.54
C GLN A 238 -24.83 27.06 -4.98
N SER A 239 -25.58 26.04 -4.58
CA SER A 239 -25.04 24.70 -4.34
C SER A 239 -24.62 24.10 -5.68
N ILE A 240 -23.33 24.17 -5.99
CA ILE A 240 -22.76 23.58 -7.21
C ILE A 240 -22.99 22.07 -7.16
N ALA A 241 -23.79 21.50 -8.05
CA ALA A 241 -23.97 20.05 -8.15
C ALA A 241 -22.65 19.39 -8.61
N VAL A 242 -22.13 18.49 -7.79
CA VAL A 242 -20.88 17.76 -8.02
C VAL A 242 -21.19 16.28 -8.31
N GLU A 243 -20.55 15.73 -9.33
CA GLU A 243 -20.67 14.33 -9.75
C GLU A 243 -19.28 13.68 -9.72
N CYS A 244 -19.21 12.36 -9.52
CA CYS A 244 -17.96 11.62 -9.67
C CYS A 244 -17.50 11.67 -11.14
N LEU A 245 -16.21 11.36 -11.40
CA LEU A 245 -15.67 11.31 -12.75
C LEU A 245 -16.39 10.28 -13.65
N ASP A 246 -17.02 9.27 -13.03
CA ASP A 246 -17.89 8.27 -13.67
C ASP A 246 -19.30 8.76 -14.03
N GLY A 247 -19.69 9.95 -13.59
CA GLY A 247 -21.06 10.46 -13.73
C GLY A 247 -22.05 9.96 -12.67
N THR A 248 -21.58 9.19 -11.68
CA THR A 248 -22.39 8.83 -10.50
C THR A 248 -22.55 10.03 -9.56
N PRO A 249 -23.68 10.18 -8.84
CA PRO A 249 -23.89 11.28 -7.91
C PRO A 249 -22.88 11.22 -6.77
N ALA A 250 -22.33 12.37 -6.37
CA ALA A 250 -21.38 12.43 -5.27
C ALA A 250 -22.03 11.99 -3.95
N SER A 251 -21.34 11.14 -3.16
CA SER A 251 -21.82 10.70 -1.84
C SER A 251 -22.00 11.85 -0.85
N ASN A 252 -21.34 12.99 -1.07
CA ASN A 252 -21.40 14.18 -0.22
C ASN A 252 -21.84 15.39 -1.06
N ALA A 253 -23.03 15.93 -0.77
CA ALA A 253 -23.60 17.09 -1.50
C ALA A 253 -22.79 18.41 -1.34
N HIS A 254 -21.87 18.46 -0.37
CA HIS A 254 -21.00 19.60 -0.09
C HIS A 254 -19.54 19.41 -0.53
N ALA A 255 -19.22 18.34 -1.27
CA ALA A 255 -17.86 18.11 -1.75
C ALA A 255 -17.41 19.20 -2.72
N SER A 256 -16.20 19.73 -2.55
CA SER A 256 -15.60 20.63 -3.54
C SER A 256 -15.10 19.84 -4.75
N PRO A 257 -15.17 20.38 -5.97
CA PRO A 257 -14.61 19.74 -7.15
C PRO A 257 -13.09 19.60 -7.06
N THR A 258 -12.59 18.46 -7.53
CA THR A 258 -11.17 18.11 -7.52
C THR A 258 -10.43 18.86 -8.63
N GLU A 259 -9.35 19.57 -8.30
CA GLU A 259 -8.46 20.26 -9.24
C GLU A 259 -7.13 19.52 -9.42
N PHE A 260 -6.67 18.79 -8.38
CA PHE A 260 -5.44 18.01 -8.40
C PHE A 260 -5.67 16.56 -7.97
N VAL A 261 -5.01 15.63 -8.65
CA VAL A 261 -4.99 14.20 -8.32
C VAL A 261 -3.55 13.77 -8.05
N VAL A 262 -3.27 13.33 -6.83
CA VAL A 262 -1.97 12.79 -6.42
C VAL A 262 -2.05 11.27 -6.40
N MET A 263 -1.21 10.63 -7.22
CA MET A 263 -1.09 9.18 -7.34
C MET A 263 0.21 8.72 -6.65
N ASP A 264 0.08 8.06 -5.50
CA ASP A 264 1.20 7.58 -4.69
C ASP A 264 1.56 6.12 -5.03
N PHE A 265 2.78 5.93 -5.53
CA PHE A 265 3.37 4.65 -5.92
C PHE A 265 4.34 4.10 -4.86
N GLY A 266 4.43 4.71 -3.67
CA GLY A 266 5.40 4.35 -2.63
C GLY A 266 5.33 2.88 -2.17
N ARG A 267 4.20 2.19 -2.38
CA ARG A 267 4.01 0.77 -2.05
C ARG A 267 3.79 -0.13 -3.27
N VAL A 268 4.17 0.34 -4.46
CA VAL A 268 4.08 -0.42 -5.71
C VAL A 268 5.38 -1.16 -5.94
N SER A 269 5.31 -2.50 -6.04
CA SER A 269 6.50 -3.34 -6.27
C SER A 269 6.90 -3.38 -7.75
N GLY A 270 5.96 -3.22 -8.67
CA GLY A 270 6.19 -3.22 -10.11
C GLY A 270 4.94 -2.90 -10.92
N MET A 271 5.12 -2.67 -12.22
CA MET A 271 4.02 -2.35 -13.13
C MET A 271 4.31 -2.82 -14.56
N ASP A 272 3.28 -3.31 -15.24
CA ASP A 272 3.35 -3.69 -16.65
C ASP A 272 2.98 -2.54 -17.61
N ALA A 273 3.49 -2.60 -18.84
CA ALA A 273 3.16 -1.63 -19.90
C ALA A 273 1.66 -1.56 -20.20
N MET A 274 0.96 -2.70 -20.14
CA MET A 274 -0.50 -2.77 -20.32
C MET A 274 -1.25 -2.05 -19.20
N ALA A 275 -0.79 -2.12 -17.96
CA ALA A 275 -1.38 -1.38 -16.84
C ALA A 275 -1.13 0.13 -16.98
N ALA A 276 0.08 0.53 -17.37
CA ALA A 276 0.44 1.92 -17.61
C ALA A 276 -0.46 2.59 -18.66
N ARG A 277 -0.67 1.94 -19.81
CA ARG A 277 -1.55 2.44 -20.87
C ARG A 277 -3.03 2.31 -20.52
N GLY A 278 -3.45 1.14 -20.02
CA GLY A 278 -4.85 0.84 -19.79
C GLY A 278 -5.47 1.62 -18.63
N ALA A 279 -4.73 1.83 -17.53
CA ALA A 279 -5.24 2.57 -16.39
C ALA A 279 -4.78 4.03 -16.42
N PHE A 280 -3.48 4.26 -16.35
CA PHE A 280 -2.96 5.59 -16.03
C PHE A 280 -3.00 6.57 -17.21
N LEU A 281 -2.79 6.12 -18.45
CA LEU A 281 -2.95 6.98 -19.63
C LEU A 281 -4.42 7.39 -19.83
N ILE A 282 -5.34 6.44 -19.64
CA ILE A 282 -6.79 6.71 -19.71
C ILE A 282 -7.19 7.71 -18.62
N LEU A 283 -6.76 7.48 -17.37
CA LEU A 283 -7.00 8.39 -16.25
C LEU A 283 -6.43 9.78 -16.50
N LYS A 284 -5.19 9.90 -17.00
CA LYS A 284 -4.58 11.18 -17.39
C LYS A 284 -5.44 11.90 -18.42
N LYS A 285 -5.94 11.18 -19.44
CA LYS A 285 -6.79 11.75 -20.49
C LYS A 285 -8.13 12.23 -19.93
N TYR A 286 -8.77 11.45 -19.06
CA TYR A 286 -10.01 11.85 -18.39
C TYR A 286 -9.83 13.07 -17.49
N CYS A 287 -8.77 13.10 -16.68
CA CYS A 287 -8.45 14.24 -15.83
C CYS A 287 -8.16 15.49 -16.69
N ARG A 288 -7.34 15.37 -17.74
CA ARG A 288 -6.99 16.48 -18.64
C ARG A 288 -8.21 17.07 -19.35
N ASN A 289 -9.16 16.24 -19.79
CA ASN A 289 -10.40 16.71 -20.43
C ASN A 289 -11.26 17.57 -19.49
N ARG A 290 -11.10 17.42 -18.17
CA ARG A 290 -11.82 18.19 -17.15
C ARG A 290 -10.96 19.28 -16.50
N GLY A 291 -9.74 19.51 -17.00
CA GLY A 291 -8.81 20.49 -16.44
C GLY A 291 -8.16 20.09 -15.10
N ILE A 292 -8.15 18.80 -14.77
CA ILE A 292 -7.59 18.27 -13.53
C ILE A 292 -6.14 17.87 -13.76
N THR A 293 -5.24 18.35 -12.90
CA THR A 293 -3.80 18.06 -13.00
C THR A 293 -3.45 16.78 -12.23
N VAL A 294 -2.77 15.85 -12.87
CA VAL A 294 -2.35 14.56 -12.27
C VAL A 294 -0.86 14.60 -11.94
N VAL A 295 -0.53 14.21 -10.71
CA VAL A 295 0.82 14.20 -10.16
C VAL A 295 1.16 12.81 -9.63
N PHE A 296 2.40 12.38 -9.81
CA PHE A 296 2.89 11.06 -9.38
C PHE A 296 3.92 11.21 -8.25
N ALA A 297 3.74 10.46 -7.17
CA ALA A 297 4.63 10.47 -6.01
C ALA A 297 5.23 9.08 -5.74
N GLY A 298 6.46 9.03 -5.21
CA GLY A 298 7.05 7.78 -4.71
C GLY A 298 7.33 6.72 -5.79
N VAL A 299 7.54 7.13 -7.04
CA VAL A 299 7.67 6.20 -8.18
C VAL A 299 9.07 5.60 -8.27
N LEU A 300 9.18 4.26 -8.29
CA LEU A 300 10.45 3.57 -8.51
C LEU A 300 11.06 3.91 -9.89
N PRO A 301 12.40 3.97 -10.04
CA PRO A 301 13.05 4.35 -11.31
C PRO A 301 12.64 3.51 -12.53
N ARG A 302 12.41 2.21 -12.34
CA ARG A 302 11.94 1.31 -13.41
C ARG A 302 10.53 1.67 -13.88
N ILE A 303 9.64 1.97 -12.94
CA ILE A 303 8.25 2.37 -13.20
C ILE A 303 8.21 3.77 -13.84
N ARG A 304 9.04 4.70 -13.39
CA ARG A 304 9.18 6.04 -13.99
C ARG A 304 9.55 5.96 -15.47
N LYS A 305 10.59 5.18 -15.81
CA LYS A 305 10.99 4.94 -17.21
C LYS A 305 9.84 4.36 -18.04
N LEU A 306 9.07 3.45 -17.46
CA LEU A 306 7.93 2.83 -18.13
C LEU A 306 6.78 3.83 -18.35
N LEU A 307 6.46 4.67 -17.38
CA LEU A 307 5.43 5.72 -17.51
C LEU A 307 5.81 6.77 -18.56
N LEU A 308 7.08 7.20 -18.57
CA LEU A 308 7.62 8.14 -19.57
C LEU A 308 7.57 7.53 -20.97
N LYS A 309 8.02 6.28 -21.13
CA LYS A 309 8.02 5.58 -22.43
C LYS A 309 6.61 5.35 -23.00
N ASN A 310 5.58 5.40 -22.17
CA ASN A 310 4.18 5.21 -22.56
C ASN A 310 3.37 6.53 -22.56
N ASP A 311 4.03 7.69 -22.53
CA ASP A 311 3.43 9.03 -22.57
C ASP A 311 2.41 9.30 -21.44
N VAL A 312 2.48 8.53 -20.36
CA VAL A 312 1.54 8.61 -19.23
C VAL A 312 1.83 9.84 -18.37
N ALA A 313 3.09 10.21 -18.20
CA ALA A 313 3.50 11.34 -17.37
C ALA A 313 4.63 12.11 -18.04
N SER A 314 4.76 13.40 -17.70
CA SER A 314 5.92 14.22 -18.08
C SER A 314 6.95 14.19 -16.95
N GLU A 315 8.21 14.52 -17.23
CA GLU A 315 9.28 14.55 -16.21
C GLU A 315 8.95 15.48 -15.03
N GLU A 316 8.21 16.55 -15.28
CA GLU A 316 7.79 17.55 -14.29
C GLU A 316 6.68 17.06 -13.34
N SER A 317 6.02 15.95 -13.66
CA SER A 317 4.89 15.43 -12.87
C SER A 317 5.31 14.46 -11.77
N PHE A 318 6.62 14.20 -11.60
CA PHE A 318 7.15 13.23 -10.64
C PHE A 318 7.74 13.87 -9.40
N TYR A 319 7.35 13.36 -8.23
CA TYR A 319 7.83 13.81 -6.92
C TYR A 319 8.39 12.63 -6.11
N ALA A 320 9.41 12.90 -5.30
CA ALA A 320 10.08 11.88 -4.50
C ALA A 320 9.15 11.28 -3.42
N THR A 321 8.31 12.11 -2.80
CA THR A 321 7.39 11.70 -1.72
C THR A 321 5.99 12.26 -1.95
N ALA A 322 4.97 11.61 -1.37
CA ALA A 322 3.58 12.08 -1.42
C ALA A 322 3.43 13.48 -0.79
N GLU A 323 4.17 13.76 0.28
CA GLU A 323 4.18 15.06 0.95
C GLU A 323 4.69 16.19 0.04
N ALA A 324 5.74 15.94 -0.74
CA ALA A 324 6.27 16.92 -1.70
C ALA A 324 5.26 17.22 -2.82
N ALA A 325 4.56 16.19 -3.32
CA ALA A 325 3.51 16.35 -4.31
C ALA A 325 2.33 17.16 -3.77
N ILE A 326 1.87 16.87 -2.55
CA ILE A 326 0.77 17.59 -1.90
C ILE A 326 1.16 19.06 -1.68
N LYS A 327 2.37 19.33 -1.21
CA LYS A 327 2.87 20.71 -1.02
C LYS A 327 2.88 21.51 -2.32
N PHE A 328 3.26 20.87 -3.43
CA PHE A 328 3.20 21.49 -4.75
C PHE A 328 1.76 21.84 -5.13
N CYS A 329 0.82 20.92 -4.94
CA CYS A 329 -0.61 21.17 -5.18
C CYS A 329 -1.14 22.31 -4.33
N GLU A 330 -0.83 22.34 -3.02
CA GLU A 330 -1.23 23.42 -2.10
C GLU A 330 -0.71 24.79 -2.54
N THR A 331 0.47 24.85 -3.15
CA THR A 331 1.08 26.11 -3.63
C THR A 331 0.46 26.59 -4.95
N HIS A 332 0.01 25.67 -5.81
CA HIS A 332 -0.53 25.96 -7.15
C HIS A 332 -2.05 26.00 -7.21
N LEU A 333 -2.74 25.70 -6.11
CA LEU A 333 -4.16 25.95 -6.00
C LEU A 333 -4.40 27.45 -6.17
N PRO A 334 -5.23 27.89 -7.15
CA PRO A 334 -5.56 29.30 -7.28
C PRO A 334 -6.13 29.77 -5.93
N ALA A 335 -5.74 30.97 -5.50
CA ALA A 335 -6.24 31.61 -4.29
C ALA A 335 -7.74 31.93 -4.42
N ARG A 336 -8.58 30.92 -4.62
CA ARG A 336 -10.03 31.00 -4.48
C ARG A 336 -10.28 31.04 -2.98
N SER A 337 -10.26 32.27 -2.46
CA SER A 337 -10.58 32.67 -1.08
C SER A 337 -9.57 32.24 0.00
N THR A 338 -8.28 32.32 -0.29
CA THR A 338 -7.25 32.42 0.74
C THR A 338 -6.85 33.89 0.90
N PHE A 339 -7.27 34.49 2.00
CA PHE A 339 -6.75 35.72 2.63
C PHE A 339 -7.29 37.12 2.28
N GLU A 340 -8.01 37.39 1.19
CA GLU A 340 -8.38 38.81 0.88
C GLU A 340 -9.75 39.31 1.40
N ALA A 341 -10.63 38.45 1.95
CA ALA A 341 -12.00 38.85 2.28
C ALA A 341 -12.36 38.96 3.78
N HIS A 342 -11.45 38.64 4.71
CA HIS A 342 -11.77 38.69 6.16
C HIS A 342 -11.34 39.99 6.87
N ASP A 343 -10.80 40.98 6.16
CA ASP A 343 -10.28 42.20 6.78
C ASP A 343 -11.38 43.21 7.21
N ARG A 344 -12.65 42.78 7.31
CA ARG A 344 -13.78 43.66 7.66
C ARG A 344 -14.76 43.14 8.72
N VAL A 345 -14.66 41.89 9.16
CA VAL A 345 -15.57 41.36 10.20
C VAL A 345 -14.74 40.71 11.30
N ILE A 346 -14.73 41.32 12.49
CA ILE A 346 -14.19 40.71 13.70
C ILE A 346 -15.17 39.60 14.07
N GLU A 347 -14.82 38.34 13.79
CA GLU A 347 -15.63 37.20 14.19
C GLU A 347 -15.63 37.06 15.73
N PRO A 348 -16.77 36.70 16.34
CA PRO A 348 -16.84 36.42 17.76
C PRO A 348 -15.99 35.18 18.12
N VAL A 349 -15.47 35.15 19.35
CA VAL A 349 -14.51 34.13 19.84
C VAL A 349 -15.12 32.72 19.78
N ASN A 350 -16.42 32.59 20.02
CA ASN A 350 -17.18 31.34 19.86
C ASN A 350 -17.08 30.74 18.44
N MET A 351 -17.14 31.54 17.37
CA MET A 351 -16.99 31.08 15.99
C MET A 351 -15.58 30.59 15.70
N LEU A 352 -14.57 31.28 16.22
CA LEU A 352 -13.18 30.88 16.09
C LEU A 352 -12.95 29.53 16.80
N LEU A 353 -13.41 29.39 18.04
CA LEU A 353 -13.32 28.15 18.81
C LEU A 353 -14.08 26.98 18.17
N GLN A 354 -15.29 27.21 17.68
CA GLN A 354 -16.10 26.18 17.02
C GLN A 354 -15.41 25.65 15.77
N ARG A 355 -14.82 26.55 14.98
CA ARG A 355 -14.02 26.17 13.81
C ARG A 355 -12.81 25.33 14.20
N PHE A 356 -12.18 25.60 15.34
CA PHE A 356 -11.04 24.82 15.83
C PHE A 356 -11.43 23.44 16.38
N MET A 357 -12.54 23.34 17.10
CA MET A 357 -12.98 22.08 17.71
C MET A 357 -13.60 21.11 16.70
N GLY A 358 -14.05 21.59 15.53
CA GLY A 358 -14.63 20.73 14.49
C GLY A 358 -16.00 20.14 14.85
N GLU A 359 -16.65 20.72 15.86
CA GLU A 359 -17.94 20.25 16.39
C GLU A 359 -19.11 20.76 15.53
N PRO A 360 -20.20 19.97 15.40
CA PRO A 360 -21.40 20.35 14.66
C PRO A 360 -22.06 21.61 15.23
N GLU A 361 -22.92 22.25 14.41
CA GLU A 361 -23.58 23.52 14.73
C GLU A 361 -24.49 23.51 15.98
N ASP A 362 -24.73 22.35 16.59
CA ASP A 362 -25.64 22.16 17.71
C ASP A 362 -25.03 22.42 19.11
N SER A 363 -23.70 22.64 19.20
CA SER A 363 -22.98 22.83 20.48
C SER A 363 -22.92 24.30 20.97
N ARG A 364 -23.69 25.21 20.35
CA ARG A 364 -23.71 26.67 20.61
C ARG A 364 -23.80 27.08 22.10
N PRO A 365 -24.65 26.47 22.96
CA PRO A 365 -24.83 26.97 24.33
C PRO A 365 -23.62 26.73 25.25
N ALA A 366 -22.71 25.80 24.92
CA ALA A 366 -21.51 25.55 25.72
C ALA A 366 -20.36 26.53 25.39
N LEU A 367 -20.34 27.09 24.18
CA LEU A 367 -19.27 27.98 23.69
C LEU A 367 -19.46 29.44 24.13
N ASP A 368 -20.70 29.89 24.37
CA ASP A 368 -20.98 31.26 24.85
C ASP A 368 -20.45 31.52 26.27
N LEU A 369 -20.22 30.46 27.07
CA LEU A 369 -19.58 30.58 28.39
C LEU A 369 -18.06 30.80 28.31
N VAL A 370 -17.44 30.43 27.19
CA VAL A 370 -15.99 30.47 27.01
C VAL A 370 -15.50 31.90 26.76
N ASP A 371 -16.33 32.75 26.15
CA ASP A 371 -16.05 34.17 25.90
C ASP A 371 -15.66 34.94 27.18
N GLN A 372 -16.14 34.53 28.36
CA GLN A 372 -15.81 35.16 29.64
C GLN A 372 -14.33 34.98 30.04
N PHE A 373 -13.65 33.96 29.50
CA PHE A 373 -12.25 33.67 29.81
C PHE A 373 -11.26 34.33 28.84
N PHE A 374 -11.74 34.95 27.77
CA PHE A 374 -10.91 35.62 26.78
C PHE A 374 -11.04 37.14 26.88
N ARG A 375 -9.90 37.83 26.82
CA ARG A 375 -9.83 39.29 26.76
C ARG A 375 -9.19 39.69 25.45
N LYS A 376 -9.92 40.49 24.66
CA LYS A 376 -9.39 41.10 23.44
C LYS A 376 -8.33 42.15 23.78
N VAL A 377 -7.16 42.02 23.18
CA VAL A 377 -6.04 42.97 23.34
C VAL A 377 -5.46 43.34 21.96
N GLU A 378 -5.16 44.63 21.78
CA GLU A 378 -4.42 45.12 20.61
C GLU A 378 -2.96 45.27 20.96
N ILE A 379 -2.09 44.71 20.10
CA ILE A 379 -0.67 44.55 20.38
C ILE A 379 0.15 45.14 19.24
N PRO A 380 1.15 45.99 19.54
CA PRO A 380 2.02 46.59 18.53
C PRO A 380 2.97 45.57 17.90
N ALA A 381 3.45 45.87 16.69
CA ALA A 381 4.49 45.08 16.03
C ALA A 381 5.76 45.02 16.90
N GLY A 382 6.39 43.85 16.95
CA GLY A 382 7.58 43.59 17.76
C GLY A 382 7.32 43.17 19.21
N HIS A 383 6.06 43.09 19.65
CA HIS A 383 5.73 42.58 20.98
C HIS A 383 6.02 41.08 21.11
N GLU A 384 6.69 40.69 22.20
CA GLU A 384 6.91 39.29 22.56
C GLU A 384 5.77 38.78 23.44
N PHE A 385 5.04 37.78 22.96
CA PHE A 385 3.95 37.14 23.71
C PHE A 385 4.46 36.25 24.84
N TYR A 386 5.50 35.47 24.53
CA TYR A 386 6.12 34.55 25.46
C TYR A 386 7.50 34.12 24.97
N ARG A 387 8.36 33.71 25.91
CA ARG A 387 9.74 33.27 25.66
C ARG A 387 9.91 31.76 25.85
N VAL A 388 11.00 31.24 25.28
CA VAL A 388 11.47 29.87 25.55
C VAL A 388 11.74 29.72 27.05
N ALA A 389 11.44 28.54 27.61
CA ALA A 389 11.54 28.18 29.02
C ALA A 389 10.54 28.85 29.98
N GLN A 390 9.67 29.74 29.49
CA GLN A 390 8.64 30.38 30.31
C GLN A 390 7.51 29.38 30.68
N SER A 391 6.87 29.60 31.84
CA SER A 391 5.67 28.89 32.25
C SER A 391 4.50 29.17 31.28
N PRO A 392 3.67 28.17 30.97
CA PRO A 392 2.56 28.35 30.03
C PRO A 392 1.29 28.82 30.76
N ASP A 393 1.23 30.11 31.09
CA ASP A 393 0.11 30.67 31.86
C ASP A 393 -1.12 31.04 31.01
N SER A 394 -0.95 31.11 29.69
CA SER A 394 -1.96 31.56 28.73
C SER A 394 -1.74 30.98 27.33
N PHE A 395 -2.78 30.97 26.51
CA PHE A 395 -2.69 30.78 25.06
C PHE A 395 -3.46 31.90 24.36
N TYR A 396 -3.20 32.10 23.07
CA TYR A 396 -3.66 33.28 22.34
C TYR A 396 -4.41 32.88 21.07
N LEU A 397 -5.48 33.60 20.76
CA LEU A 397 -6.26 33.45 19.53
C LEU A 397 -6.04 34.67 18.63
N LEU A 398 -5.31 34.48 17.53
CA LEU A 398 -5.00 35.60 16.64
C LEU A 398 -6.22 35.97 15.80
N ALA A 399 -6.87 37.08 16.13
CA ALA A 399 -8.00 37.62 15.36
C ALA A 399 -7.52 38.40 14.12
N ARG A 400 -6.43 39.17 14.26
CA ARG A 400 -5.85 39.96 13.16
C ARG A 400 -4.34 40.08 13.30
N GLY A 401 -3.63 40.16 12.18
CA GLY A 401 -2.17 40.32 12.10
C GLY A 401 -1.41 39.00 11.92
N ARG A 402 -0.10 39.04 12.14
CA ARG A 402 0.83 37.91 11.96
C ARG A 402 1.80 37.79 13.14
N VAL A 403 2.00 36.56 13.59
CA VAL A 403 2.91 36.24 14.70
C VAL A 403 3.96 35.25 14.23
N ALA A 404 5.23 35.57 14.41
CA ALA A 404 6.33 34.65 14.16
C ALA A 404 6.55 33.76 15.39
N ILE A 405 6.58 32.44 15.18
CA ILE A 405 6.98 31.47 16.19
C ILE A 405 8.39 31.01 15.88
N SER A 406 9.28 31.17 16.84
CA SER A 406 10.68 30.77 16.77
C SER A 406 11.03 29.74 17.84
N LYS A 407 12.10 28.97 17.60
CA LYS A 407 12.63 27.98 18.54
C LYS A 407 14.16 28.09 18.58
N ASN A 408 14.79 27.56 19.61
CA ASN A 408 16.24 27.43 19.64
C ASN A 408 16.72 26.55 18.48
N ALA A 409 17.80 26.95 17.80
CA ALA A 409 18.36 26.20 16.66
C ALA A 409 18.65 24.73 16.99
N ASP A 410 19.11 24.46 18.23
CA ASP A 410 19.43 23.12 18.74
C ASP A 410 18.20 22.34 19.25
N GLY A 411 17.02 22.97 19.33
CA GLY A 411 15.80 22.38 19.90
C GLY A 411 15.79 22.24 21.43
N SER A 412 16.80 22.76 22.12
CA SER A 412 16.88 22.79 23.60
C SER A 412 15.97 23.86 24.23
N ILE A 413 15.65 23.73 25.52
CA ILE A 413 14.79 24.66 26.29
C ILE A 413 15.64 25.67 27.10
N GLU A 414 16.91 25.88 26.74
CA GLU A 414 17.75 26.86 27.44
C GLU A 414 17.40 28.29 27.04
N SER A 415 17.34 29.19 28.02
CA SER A 415 17.21 30.63 27.81
C SER A 415 18.51 31.17 27.17
N ASP A 416 18.43 32.18 26.30
CA ASP A 416 19.57 32.88 25.63
C ASP A 416 20.28 32.20 24.44
N LYS A 417 19.59 31.32 23.70
CA LYS A 417 20.12 30.79 22.44
C LYS A 417 19.58 31.50 21.19
N THR A 418 20.31 31.37 20.08
CA THR A 418 19.91 31.90 18.78
C THR A 418 18.60 31.24 18.33
N LEU A 419 17.60 32.08 18.07
CA LEU A 419 16.26 31.67 17.67
C LEU A 419 16.19 31.52 16.15
N THR A 420 15.72 30.36 15.69
CA THR A 420 15.38 30.08 14.30
C THR A 420 13.87 30.14 14.14
N GLN A 421 13.39 30.89 13.13
CA GLN A 421 11.97 30.97 12.83
C GLN A 421 11.44 29.60 12.38
N LEU A 422 10.43 29.10 13.10
CA LEU A 422 9.82 27.81 12.83
C LEU A 422 8.63 27.96 11.87
N LYS A 423 7.75 28.93 12.16
CA LYS A 423 6.54 29.18 11.38
C LYS A 423 5.98 30.57 11.63
N THR A 424 5.16 31.06 10.71
CA THR A 424 4.34 32.27 10.89
C THR A 424 2.89 31.86 11.06
N VAL A 425 2.23 32.41 12.08
CA VAL A 425 0.82 32.23 12.39
C VAL A 425 0.03 33.41 11.84
N GLY A 426 -1.02 33.11 11.09
CA GLY A 426 -1.94 34.10 10.52
C GLY A 426 -3.27 34.20 11.27
N PRO A 427 -4.17 35.09 10.85
CA PRO A 427 -5.48 35.29 11.48
C PRO A 427 -6.29 34.00 11.59
N SER A 428 -7.22 33.98 12.54
CA SER A 428 -8.05 32.82 12.88
C SER A 428 -7.21 31.59 13.27
N SER A 429 -6.08 31.80 13.95
CA SER A 429 -5.19 30.73 14.42
C SER A 429 -4.81 30.90 15.89
N MET A 430 -4.69 29.77 16.60
CA MET A 430 -4.24 29.72 17.99
C MET A 430 -2.73 29.51 18.08
N PHE A 431 -2.10 30.06 19.11
CA PHE A 431 -0.70 29.80 19.43
C PHE A 431 -0.42 29.80 20.94
N GLY A 432 0.53 28.97 21.37
CA GLY A 432 0.88 28.77 22.78
C GLY A 432 0.07 27.68 23.49
N GLU A 433 -0.88 27.08 22.77
CA GLU A 433 -1.83 26.07 23.25
C GLU A 433 -1.15 24.77 23.70
N VAL A 434 -0.12 24.33 22.96
CA VAL A 434 0.52 23.04 23.24
C VAL A 434 1.17 23.07 24.62
N ALA A 435 1.89 24.14 24.95
CA ALA A 435 2.53 24.29 26.24
C ALA A 435 1.47 24.49 27.36
N PHE A 436 0.41 25.24 27.08
CA PHE A 436 -0.69 25.49 28.01
C PHE A 436 -1.44 24.21 28.41
N PHE A 437 -1.89 23.42 27.43
CA PHE A 437 -2.65 22.19 27.70
C PHE A 437 -1.77 21.05 28.21
N SER A 438 -0.50 20.98 27.80
CA SER A 438 0.43 19.95 28.30
C SER A 438 1.03 20.30 29.67
N GLN A 439 0.84 21.52 30.17
CA GLN A 439 1.47 22.02 31.42
C GLN A 439 3.00 21.87 31.40
N GLN A 440 3.61 21.97 30.22
CA GLN A 440 5.06 21.91 30.02
C GLN A 440 5.65 23.29 29.74
N ARG A 441 6.94 23.48 30.07
CA ARG A 441 7.65 24.72 29.74
C ARG A 441 7.63 24.96 28.23
N ARG A 442 7.54 26.23 27.82
CA ARG A 442 7.48 26.61 26.41
C ARG A 442 8.80 26.31 25.69
N TYR A 443 8.73 25.52 24.60
CA TYR A 443 9.86 25.23 23.71
C TYR A 443 10.07 26.29 22.62
N THR A 444 9.14 27.23 22.51
CA THR A 444 9.09 28.23 21.44
C THR A 444 8.91 29.63 22.03
N ALA A 445 9.36 30.63 21.28
CA ALA A 445 9.04 32.03 21.52
C ALA A 445 8.07 32.53 20.43
N ALA A 446 7.24 33.51 20.77
CA ALA A 446 6.28 34.10 19.83
C ALA A 446 6.39 35.63 19.85
N THR A 447 6.52 36.23 18.66
CA THR A 447 6.71 37.67 18.48
C THR A 447 5.77 38.19 17.39
N ALA A 448 5.08 39.29 17.66
CA ALA A 448 4.22 39.97 16.68
C ALA A 448 5.07 40.55 15.53
N MET A 449 4.75 40.20 14.28
CA MET A 449 5.43 40.76 13.10
C MET A 449 4.81 42.07 12.63
N GLU A 450 3.52 42.26 12.88
CA GLU A 450 2.73 43.43 12.52
C GLU A 450 1.76 43.76 13.68
N PRO A 451 1.04 44.88 13.67
CA PRO A 451 0.03 45.16 14.68
C PRO A 451 -1.04 44.06 14.69
N CYS A 452 -1.22 43.41 15.83
CA CYS A 452 -2.07 42.23 15.97
C CYS A 452 -3.24 42.49 16.94
N THR A 453 -4.35 41.81 16.71
CA THR A 453 -5.48 41.72 17.66
C THR A 453 -5.60 40.28 18.10
N VAL A 454 -5.64 40.05 19.42
CA VAL A 454 -5.47 38.75 20.07
C VAL A 454 -6.42 38.55 21.24
#